data_AF-A0A1Q8BEC0-F1
#
_entry.id   AF-A0A1Q8BEC0-F1
#
_cell.length_a   1.000
_cell.length_b   1.000
_cell.length_c   1.000
_cell.angle_alpha   90.00
_cell.angle_beta   90.00
_cell.angle_gamma   90.00
#
_symmetry.space_group_name_H-M   'P 1'
#
loop_
_entity.id
_entity.type
_entity.pdbx_description
1 polymer ?
#
loop_
_entity_poly.entity_id
_entity_poly.type
_entity_poly.pdbx_seq_one_letter_code
_entity_poly.pdbx_strand_id
1 'polypeptide(L)'
;MHLPVLENTYTYEEVRIFAETIASIVVQRAPEYATIERVVRRRKPHHVYVDYLQNIRGKTVASVYSPRPRAGAPVSTPLKWEELKRKMDPAEFTIKTIFKRLDKFGDLFEKALTDRQDISGFLETLAARRHRGRRN
;
A
#
# COMPACT_ATOMS: atom_id res chain seq x y z
N MET A 1 -2.92 -0.27 1.39
CA MET A 1 -2.56 -1.71 1.39
C MET A 1 -1.32 -1.86 2.26
N HIS A 2 -1.29 -2.88 3.13
CA HIS A 2 -0.11 -3.19 3.93
C HIS A 2 0.40 -4.56 3.50
N LEU A 3 1.72 -4.69 3.36
CA LEU A 3 2.41 -5.94 3.13
C LEU A 3 3.60 -5.98 4.11
N PRO A 4 3.42 -6.57 5.30
CA PRO A 4 4.49 -6.66 6.29
C PRO A 4 5.64 -7.48 5.73
N VAL A 5 6.86 -6.98 5.83
CA VAL A 5 8.09 -7.71 5.48
C VAL A 5 8.85 -8.09 6.74
N LEU A 6 9.79 -9.03 6.66
CA LEU A 6 10.61 -9.45 7.81
C LEU A 6 11.19 -8.25 8.57
N GLU A 7 11.04 -8.29 9.89
CA GLU A 7 11.43 -7.19 10.77
C GLU A 7 12.95 -7.06 10.84
N ASN A 8 13.44 -5.82 10.87
CA ASN A 8 14.88 -5.49 10.98
C ASN A 8 15.78 -6.20 9.95
N THR A 9 15.22 -6.64 8.82
CA THR A 9 15.93 -7.44 7.80
C THR A 9 16.33 -6.59 6.59
N TYR A 10 15.46 -5.68 6.16
CA TYR A 10 15.67 -4.87 4.96
C TYR A 10 15.78 -3.39 5.27
N THR A 11 16.58 -2.71 4.46
CA THR A 11 16.72 -1.25 4.48
C THR A 11 15.49 -0.56 3.87
N TYR A 12 15.31 0.72 4.20
CA TYR A 12 14.30 1.57 3.55
C TYR A 12 14.46 1.63 2.03
N GLU A 13 15.70 1.57 1.53
CA GLU A 13 15.97 1.61 0.09
C GLU A 13 15.48 0.33 -0.60
N GLU A 14 15.77 -0.84 -0.04
CA GLU A 14 15.33 -2.13 -0.56
C GLU A 14 13.80 -2.23 -0.59
N VAL A 15 13.13 -1.84 0.50
CA VAL A 15 11.66 -1.82 0.57
C VAL A 15 11.08 -0.80 -0.43
N ARG A 16 11.69 0.38 -0.58
CA ARG A 16 11.27 1.37 -1.59
C ARG A 16 11.39 0.82 -3.01
N ILE A 17 12.49 0.17 -3.35
CA ILE A 17 12.71 -0.42 -4.68
C ILE A 17 11.70 -1.54 -4.95
N PHE A 18 11.42 -2.38 -3.94
CA PHE A 18 10.38 -3.40 -4.04
C PHE A 18 9.01 -2.79 -4.30
N ALA A 19 8.61 -1.78 -3.52
CA ALA A 19 7.35 -1.06 -3.71
C ALA A 19 7.26 -0.35 -5.07
N GLU A 20 8.36 0.26 -5.54
CA GLU A 20 8.45 0.88 -6.86
C GLU A 20 8.26 -0.15 -7.99
N THR A 21 8.83 -1.34 -7.84
CA THR A 21 8.65 -2.44 -8.79
C THR A 21 7.19 -2.88 -8.84
N ILE A 22 6.55 -3.07 -7.68
CA ILE A 22 5.11 -3.40 -7.61
C ILE A 22 4.28 -2.29 -8.28
N ALA A 23 4.57 -1.02 -7.97
CA ALA A 23 3.85 0.11 -8.56
C ALA A 23 4.00 0.14 -10.09
N SER A 24 5.20 -0.12 -10.59
CA SER A 24 5.47 -0.20 -12.04
C SER A 24 4.70 -1.35 -12.69
N ILE A 25 4.63 -2.50 -12.03
CA ILE A 25 3.84 -3.65 -12.49
C ILE A 25 2.34 -3.32 -12.53
N VAL A 26 1.81 -2.61 -11.52
CA VAL A 26 0.42 -2.16 -11.50
C VAL A 26 0.14 -1.21 -12.66
N VAL A 27 1.03 -0.25 -12.93
CA VAL A 27 0.90 0.66 -14.07
C VAL A 27 0.94 -0.10 -15.40
N GLN A 28 1.79 -1.12 -15.54
CA GLN A 28 1.84 -1.95 -16.75
C GLN A 28 0.55 -2.76 -16.96
N ARG A 29 -0.06 -3.25 -15.88
CA ARG A 29 -1.28 -4.08 -15.94
C ARG A 29 -2.57 -3.26 -16.04
N ALA A 30 -2.57 -2.04 -15.52
CA ALA A 30 -3.73 -1.16 -15.51
C ALA A 30 -3.36 0.28 -15.92
N PRO A 31 -2.77 0.50 -17.12
CA PRO A 31 -2.25 1.82 -17.52
C PRO A 31 -3.34 2.87 -17.72
N GLU A 32 -4.59 2.43 -17.88
CA GLU A 32 -5.74 3.33 -17.97
C GLU A 32 -6.07 3.99 -16.62
N TYR A 33 -5.81 3.30 -15.50
CA TYR A 33 -6.21 3.71 -14.15
C TYR A 33 -5.05 4.10 -13.26
N ALA A 34 -3.85 3.54 -13.47
CA ALA A 34 -2.73 3.70 -12.55
C ALA A 34 -1.58 4.52 -13.16
N THR A 35 -0.88 5.28 -12.31
CA THR A 35 0.34 6.00 -12.69
C THR A 35 1.34 6.05 -11.54
N ILE A 36 2.62 6.20 -11.86
CA ILE A 36 3.69 6.59 -10.90
C ILE A 36 4.15 8.04 -11.12
N GLU A 37 3.52 8.79 -12.02
CA GLU A 37 3.79 10.22 -12.20
C GLU A 37 3.43 10.99 -10.92
N ARG A 38 4.40 11.69 -10.35
CA ARG A 38 4.24 12.43 -9.09
C ARG A 38 3.59 13.81 -9.30
N VAL A 39 3.83 14.43 -10.44
CA VAL A 39 3.33 15.77 -10.75
C VAL A 39 1.86 15.68 -11.16
N VAL A 40 0.96 16.15 -10.30
CA VAL A 40 -0.50 16.10 -10.53
C VAL A 40 -0.91 16.63 -11.90
N ARG A 41 -0.32 17.75 -12.34
CA ARG A 41 -0.61 18.37 -13.64
C ARG A 41 -0.22 17.53 -14.86
N ARG A 42 0.65 16.53 -14.69
CA ARG A 42 1.09 15.61 -15.75
C ARG A 42 0.29 14.31 -15.77
N ARG A 43 -0.62 14.11 -14.82
CA ARG A 43 -1.48 12.92 -14.74
C ARG A 43 -2.70 13.08 -15.60
N LYS A 44 -3.23 11.96 -16.11
CA LYS A 44 -4.59 11.96 -16.68
C LYS A 44 -5.61 12.16 -15.54
N PRO A 45 -6.77 12.80 -15.79
CA PRO A 45 -7.75 13.09 -14.74
C PRO A 45 -8.21 11.88 -13.92
N HIS A 46 -8.29 10.70 -14.54
CA HIS A 46 -8.75 9.46 -13.90
C HIS A 46 -7.62 8.59 -13.34
N HIS A 47 -6.36 9.04 -13.44
CA HIS A 47 -5.24 8.28 -12.93
C HIS A 47 -5.13 8.34 -11.41
N VAL A 48 -4.99 7.17 -10.81
CA VAL A 48 -4.64 6.96 -9.42
C VAL A 48 -3.12 6.82 -9.32
N TYR A 49 -2.51 7.68 -8.51
CA TYR A 49 -1.09 7.61 -8.22
C TYR A 49 -0.78 6.48 -7.24
N VAL A 50 0.05 5.53 -7.67
CA VAL A 50 0.57 4.47 -6.81
C VAL A 50 1.81 4.98 -6.09
N ASP A 51 1.58 5.54 -4.90
CA ASP A 51 2.60 6.27 -4.13
C ASP A 51 3.58 5.34 -3.40
N TYR A 52 4.53 4.76 -4.15
CA TYR A 52 5.59 3.93 -3.59
C TYR A 52 6.56 4.72 -2.69
N LEU A 53 6.59 6.06 -2.81
CA LEU A 53 7.47 6.92 -2.00
C LEU A 53 7.03 7.03 -0.55
N GLN A 54 5.85 6.53 -0.18
CA GLN A 54 5.46 6.37 1.23
C GLN A 54 6.41 5.44 2.01
N ASN A 55 7.22 4.64 1.30
CA ASN A 55 8.17 3.69 1.91
C ASN A 55 9.57 4.27 2.14
N ILE A 56 9.80 5.57 1.93
CA ILE A 56 11.07 6.19 2.30
C ILE A 56 11.10 6.55 3.79
N ARG A 57 12.30 6.64 4.36
CA ARG A 57 12.50 7.01 5.76
C ARG A 57 11.86 8.37 6.08
N GLY A 58 11.15 8.45 7.21
CA GLY A 58 10.55 9.69 7.71
C GLY A 58 9.20 10.06 7.09
N LYS A 59 8.63 9.24 6.19
CA LYS A 59 7.25 9.42 5.74
C LYS A 59 6.24 8.95 6.78
N THR A 60 5.08 9.59 6.76
CA THR A 60 3.97 9.29 7.67
C THR A 60 2.82 8.65 6.91
N VAL A 61 2.22 7.64 7.51
CA VAL A 61 1.00 6.99 7.04
C VAL A 61 0.03 6.95 8.22
N ALA A 62 -1.24 7.24 7.97
CA ALA A 62 -2.26 7.12 9.02
C ALA A 62 -2.30 5.67 9.53
N SER A 63 -2.21 5.48 10.84
CA SER A 63 -2.23 4.13 11.41
C SER A 63 -3.58 3.46 11.20
N VAL A 64 -3.57 2.14 11.25
CA VAL A 64 -4.79 1.33 11.22
C VAL A 64 -5.68 1.71 12.40
N TYR A 65 -6.98 1.84 12.16
CA TYR A 65 -8.00 2.32 13.10
C TYR A 65 -7.85 3.78 13.60
N SER A 66 -6.91 4.56 13.05
CA SER A 66 -6.83 5.98 13.41
C SER A 66 -7.99 6.81 12.84
N PRO A 67 -8.56 7.74 13.61
CA PRO A 67 -9.50 8.74 13.10
C PRO A 67 -8.77 9.77 12.23
N ARG A 68 -9.50 10.37 11.29
CA ARG A 68 -9.00 11.41 10.39
C ARG A 68 -9.68 12.76 10.72
N PRO A 69 -8.95 13.89 10.64
CA PRO A 69 -9.49 15.21 10.93
C PRO A 69 -10.35 15.71 9.75
N ARG A 70 -11.49 15.07 9.54
CA ARG A 70 -12.49 15.40 8.52
C ARG A 70 -13.88 15.35 9.16
N ALA A 71 -14.87 15.99 8.52
CA ALA A 71 -16.25 15.94 8.98
C ALA A 71 -16.71 14.48 9.17
N GLY A 72 -17.36 14.21 10.31
CA GLY A 72 -17.76 12.85 10.71
C GLY A 72 -16.66 11.99 11.35
N ALA A 73 -15.41 12.48 11.42
CA ALA A 73 -14.25 11.74 11.95
C ALA A 73 -14.12 10.32 11.37
N PRO A 74 -13.91 10.18 10.05
CA PRO A 74 -13.78 8.88 9.42
C PRO A 74 -12.52 8.15 9.90
N VAL A 75 -12.54 6.81 9.90
CA VAL A 75 -11.52 5.93 10.48
C VAL A 75 -10.80 5.16 9.38
N SER A 76 -9.47 5.06 9.46
CA SER A 76 -8.64 4.22 8.59
C SER A 76 -8.94 2.74 8.83
N THR A 77 -9.90 2.20 8.10
CA THR A 77 -10.56 0.93 8.44
C THR A 77 -10.08 -0.22 7.55
N PRO A 78 -9.56 -1.31 8.11
CA PRO A 78 -9.29 -2.56 7.40
C PRO A 78 -10.56 -3.17 6.79
N LEU A 79 -10.42 -3.69 5.58
CA LEU A 79 -11.51 -4.24 4.78
C LEU A 79 -11.10 -5.61 4.21
N LYS A 80 -12.10 -6.46 3.96
CA LYS A 80 -11.92 -7.66 3.16
C LYS A 80 -11.85 -7.32 1.67
N TRP A 81 -11.18 -8.16 0.89
CA TRP A 81 -11.05 -7.97 -0.57
C TRP A 81 -12.40 -7.95 -1.28
N GLU A 82 -13.39 -8.70 -0.79
CA GLU A 82 -14.74 -8.77 -1.37
C GLU A 82 -15.52 -7.47 -1.20
N GLU A 83 -15.21 -6.68 -0.16
CA GLU A 83 -15.86 -5.38 0.09
C GLU A 83 -15.44 -4.36 -0.98
N LEU A 84 -14.20 -4.44 -1.48
CA LEU A 84 -13.67 -3.54 -2.50
C LEU A 84 -14.30 -3.73 -3.89
N LYS A 85 -14.99 -4.86 -4.12
CA LYS A 85 -15.69 -5.13 -5.39
C LYS A 85 -17.03 -4.41 -5.49
N ARG A 86 -17.50 -3.80 -4.40
CA ARG A 86 -18.79 -3.11 -4.31
C ARG A 86 -18.57 -1.62 -4.21
N LYS A 87 -19.59 -0.83 -4.57
CA LYS A 87 -19.58 0.61 -4.30
C LYS A 87 -19.58 0.80 -2.78
N MET A 88 -18.61 1.54 -2.28
CA MET A 88 -18.40 1.77 -0.86
C MET A 88 -17.98 3.22 -0.66
N ASP A 89 -18.52 3.85 0.38
CA ASP A 89 -18.13 5.20 0.78
C ASP A 89 -17.22 5.14 2.01
N PRO A 90 -15.95 5.56 1.92
CA PRO A 90 -15.06 5.66 3.06
C PRO A 90 -15.60 6.52 4.22
N ALA A 91 -16.53 7.45 3.95
CA ALA A 91 -17.15 8.30 4.96
C ALA A 91 -18.11 7.54 5.90
N GLU A 92 -18.52 6.32 5.55
CA GLU A 92 -19.39 5.48 6.40
C GLU A 92 -18.64 4.87 7.60
N PHE A 93 -17.31 4.75 7.51
CA PHE A 93 -16.47 4.24 8.58
C PHE A 93 -16.02 5.40 9.46
N THR A 94 -16.62 5.55 10.63
CA THR A 94 -16.41 6.68 11.55
C THR A 94 -16.15 6.19 12.96
N ILE A 95 -15.71 7.09 13.84
CA ILE A 95 -15.59 6.80 15.27
C ILE A 95 -16.90 6.27 15.90
N LYS A 96 -18.06 6.59 15.30
CA LYS A 96 -19.38 6.14 15.78
C LYS A 96 -19.78 4.77 15.25
N THR A 97 -19.25 4.35 14.10
CA THR A 97 -19.65 3.12 13.41
C THR A 97 -18.61 2.00 13.52
N ILE A 98 -17.36 2.32 13.88
CA ILE A 98 -16.26 1.35 13.89
C ILE A 98 -16.46 0.18 14.86
N PHE A 99 -17.00 0.41 16.06
CA PHE A 99 -17.20 -0.66 17.04
C PHE A 99 -18.21 -1.71 16.55
N LYS A 100 -19.33 -1.28 15.95
CA LYS A 100 -20.29 -2.20 15.31
C LYS A 100 -19.66 -3.06 14.21
N ARG A 101 -18.66 -2.51 13.51
CA ARG A 101 -17.90 -3.24 12.49
C ARG A 101 -16.98 -4.28 13.14
N LEU A 102 -16.25 -3.89 14.19
CA LEU A 102 -15.36 -4.79 14.93
C LEU A 102 -16.14 -5.95 15.55
N ASP A 103 -17.33 -5.71 16.10
CA ASP A 103 -18.20 -6.77 16.63
C ASP A 103 -18.60 -7.78 15.54
N LYS A 104 -18.79 -7.31 14.30
CA LYS A 104 -19.23 -8.14 13.18
C LYS A 104 -18.10 -8.90 12.49
N PHE A 105 -16.92 -8.30 12.37
CA PHE A 105 -15.84 -8.83 11.53
C PHE A 105 -14.58 -9.21 12.31
N GLY A 106 -14.49 -8.86 13.59
CA GLY A 106 -13.25 -8.92 14.36
C GLY A 106 -12.20 -7.93 13.84
N ASP A 107 -10.95 -8.12 14.28
CA ASP A 107 -9.81 -7.37 13.76
C ASP A 107 -9.28 -8.00 12.46
N LEU A 108 -9.63 -7.40 11.33
CA LEU A 108 -9.14 -7.87 10.02
C LEU A 108 -7.65 -7.60 9.79
N PHE A 109 -7.01 -6.77 10.62
CA PHE A 109 -5.59 -6.46 10.53
C PHE A 109 -4.71 -7.34 11.42
N GLU A 110 -5.29 -8.14 12.31
CA GLU A 110 -4.56 -8.97 13.29
C GLU A 110 -3.46 -9.81 12.63
N LYS A 111 -3.77 -10.52 11.55
CA LYS A 111 -2.79 -11.36 10.83
C LYS A 111 -1.61 -10.58 10.26
N ALA A 112 -1.80 -9.31 9.92
CA ALA A 112 -0.71 -8.48 9.44
C ALA A 112 0.33 -8.18 10.54
N LEU A 113 0.08 -8.55 11.80
CA LEU A 113 1.05 -8.46 12.89
C LEU A 113 1.97 -9.67 12.98
N THR A 114 1.64 -10.79 12.35
CA THR A 114 2.44 -12.04 12.41
C THR A 114 2.85 -12.56 11.04
N ASP A 115 2.06 -12.31 10.01
CA ASP A 115 2.33 -12.73 8.63
C ASP A 115 3.32 -11.77 7.96
N ARG A 116 4.59 -12.20 7.86
CA ARG A 116 5.71 -11.40 7.36
C ARG A 116 6.26 -12.04 6.10
N GLN A 117 6.44 -11.23 5.07
CA GLN A 117 6.95 -11.68 3.78
C GLN A 117 8.47 -11.52 3.70
N ASP A 118 9.14 -12.57 3.23
CA ASP A 118 10.55 -12.50 2.83
C ASP A 118 10.66 -12.01 1.39
N ILE A 119 11.38 -10.91 1.17
CA ILE A 119 11.63 -10.34 -0.17
C ILE A 119 13.05 -10.60 -0.68
N SER A 120 13.84 -11.45 -0.01
CA SER A 120 15.21 -11.81 -0.39
C SER A 120 15.30 -12.29 -1.85
N GLY A 121 14.43 -13.22 -2.25
CA GLY A 121 14.41 -13.73 -3.63
C GLY A 121 14.13 -12.66 -4.69
N PHE A 122 13.38 -11.60 -4.34
CA PHE A 122 13.23 -10.44 -5.22
C PHE A 122 14.54 -9.65 -5.35
N LEU A 123 15.21 -9.38 -4.23
CA LEU A 123 16.47 -8.64 -4.20
C LEU A 123 17.59 -9.38 -4.96
N GLU A 124 17.67 -10.70 -4.79
CA GLU A 124 18.59 -11.56 -5.55
C GLU A 124 18.34 -11.49 -7.06
N THR A 125 17.07 -11.59 -7.46
CA THR A 125 16.68 -11.48 -8.87
C THR A 125 17.06 -10.12 -9.45
N LEU A 126 16.87 -9.05 -8.68
CA LEU A 126 17.23 -7.70 -9.09
C LEU A 126 18.75 -7.54 -9.25
N ALA A 127 19.55 -8.07 -8.32
CA ALA A 127 21.00 -8.07 -8.40
C ALA A 127 21.51 -8.82 -9.65
N ALA A 128 20.97 -10.01 -9.91
CA ALA A 128 21.34 -10.81 -11.08
C ALA A 128 21.04 -10.09 -12.42
N ARG A 129 19.94 -9.33 -12.50
CA ARG A 129 19.60 -8.52 -13.69
C ARG A 129 20.58 -7.36 -13.90
N ARG A 130 21.01 -6.69 -12.83
CA ARG A 130 22.01 -5.61 -12.89
C ARG A 130 23.37 -6.10 -13.40
N HIS A 131 23.79 -7.31 -13.01
CA HIS A 131 25.04 -7.90 -13.50
C HIS A 131 25.00 -8.25 -15.00
N ARG A 132 23.85 -8.69 -15.52
CA ARG A 132 23.68 -8.99 -16.95
C ARG A 132 23.67 -7.73 -17.83
N GLY A 133 23.07 -6.64 -17.35
CA GLY A 133 23.03 -5.36 -18.09
C GLY A 133 24.36 -4.59 -18.15
N ARG A 134 25.38 -4.98 -17.38
CA ARG A 134 26.72 -4.37 -17.37
C ARG A 134 27.76 -5.08 -18.25
N ARG A 135 27.42 -6.22 -18.83
CA ARG A 135 28.31 -7.03 -19.71
C ARG A 135 28.04 -6.83 -21.20
N ASN A 136 27.11 -5.94 -21.55
CA ASN A 136 26.85 -5.47 -22.91
C ASN A 136 27.16 -3.97 -22.97
#